data_AF-A0A060W1I5-F1
#
_entry.id   AF-A0A060W1I5-F1
#
_cell.length_a   1.000
_cell.length_b   1.000
_cell.length_c   1.000
_cell.angle_alpha   90.00
_cell.angle_beta   90.00
_cell.angle_gamma   90.00
#
_symmetry.space_group_name_H-M   'P 1'
#
loop_
_entity.id
_entity.type
_entity.pdbx_description
1 polymer ?
#
loop_
_entity_poly.entity_id
_entity_poly.type
_entity_poly.pdbx_seq_one_letter_code
_entity_poly.pdbx_strand_id
1 'polypeptide(L)'
;MYYYEKTNGRNHHLPLPDNWEHQVELETLAVIKWMQNYNFVLSANLHGGAVVANYPFDKSRDPRIRGKTTYATTPDDKIFKKLARTYSYAHSWMHKGWNCGDFFDEGITNGASWYSLSKGE
;
A
#
# COMPACT_ATOMS: atom_id res chain seq x y z
N MET A 1 10.68 4.03 -9.44
CA MET A 1 9.76 3.85 -10.59
C MET A 1 8.35 4.16 -10.11
N TYR A 2 7.97 5.42 -10.26
CA TYR A 2 6.61 5.94 -10.32
C TYR A 2 6.58 6.66 -11.67
N TYR A 3 6.19 5.95 -12.72
CA TYR A 3 6.51 6.30 -14.11
C TYR A 3 6.04 7.71 -14.49
N TYR A 4 4.96 8.16 -13.84
CA TYR A 4 4.30 9.41 -14.14
C TYR A 4 4.59 10.57 -13.18
N GLU A 5 5.43 10.38 -12.15
CA GLU A 5 5.76 11.48 -11.21
C GLU A 5 6.47 12.65 -11.89
N LYS A 6 7.27 12.38 -12.92
CA LYS A 6 8.00 13.42 -13.68
C LYS A 6 7.20 14.01 -14.83
N THR A 7 6.10 13.35 -15.22
CA THR A 7 5.29 13.72 -16.39
C THR A 7 3.88 14.15 -16.00
N ASN A 8 3.61 14.32 -14.70
CA ASN A 8 2.32 14.73 -14.14
C ASN A 8 1.14 13.84 -14.55
N GLY A 9 1.41 12.58 -14.91
CA GLY A 9 0.38 11.59 -15.20
C GLY A 9 -0.15 10.91 -13.94
N ARG A 10 -1.07 9.97 -14.12
CA ARG A 10 -1.69 9.20 -13.02
C ARG A 10 -0.62 8.46 -12.22
N ASN A 11 -0.41 8.87 -10.97
CA ASN A 11 0.54 8.25 -10.05
C ASN A 11 -0.01 7.01 -9.33
N HIS A 12 -1.30 6.72 -9.49
CA HIS A 12 -2.02 5.61 -8.88
C HIS A 12 -1.91 4.30 -9.68
N HIS A 13 -1.24 4.32 -10.84
CA HIS A 13 -1.01 3.13 -11.65
C HIS A 13 0.48 2.83 -11.78
N LEU A 14 0.85 1.61 -11.41
CA LEU A 14 2.02 0.97 -11.99
C LEU A 14 1.68 0.68 -13.45
N PRO A 15 2.47 1.15 -14.44
CA PRO A 15 2.17 0.87 -15.84
C PRO A 15 2.21 -0.65 -16.05
N LEU A 16 1.09 -1.19 -16.53
CA LEU A 16 1.02 -2.57 -16.95
C LEU A 16 1.56 -2.66 -18.38
N PRO A 17 2.40 -3.66 -18.71
CA PRO A 17 2.85 -3.87 -20.08
C PRO A 17 1.67 -4.24 -20.99
N ASP A 18 1.76 -3.98 -22.30
CA ASP A 18 0.64 -4.19 -23.24
C ASP A 18 0.08 -5.62 -23.23
N ASN A 19 0.89 -6.63 -22.87
CA ASN A 19 0.50 -8.03 -22.78
C ASN A 19 0.23 -8.50 -21.32
N TRP A 20 -0.04 -7.60 -20.38
CA TRP A 20 -0.24 -7.95 -18.96
C TRP A 20 -1.36 -8.95 -18.72
N GLU A 21 -2.43 -8.93 -19.52
CA GLU A 21 -3.56 -9.86 -19.38
C GLU A 21 -3.14 -11.33 -19.51
N HIS A 22 -2.07 -11.59 -20.26
CA HIS A 22 -1.52 -12.94 -20.45
C HIS A 22 -0.43 -13.30 -19.41
N GLN A 23 -0.09 -12.38 -18.51
CA GLN A 23 0.98 -12.54 -17.51
C GLN A 23 0.46 -12.66 -16.07
N VAL A 24 -0.81 -12.38 -15.84
CA VAL A 24 -1.41 -12.40 -14.51
C VAL A 24 -2.28 -13.64 -14.32
N GLU A 25 -2.38 -14.09 -13.07
CA GLU A 25 -3.28 -15.18 -12.71
C GLU A 25 -4.75 -14.75 -12.85
N LEU A 26 -5.65 -15.73 -12.93
CA LEU A 26 -7.07 -15.51 -13.19
C LEU A 26 -7.75 -14.65 -12.12
N GLU A 27 -7.34 -14.79 -10.86
CA GLU A 27 -7.82 -14.00 -9.73
C GLU A 27 -7.43 -12.53 -9.89
N THR A 28 -6.18 -12.27 -10.30
CA THR A 28 -5.67 -10.90 -10.53
C THR A 28 -6.42 -10.25 -11.69
N LEU A 29 -6.64 -11.00 -12.78
CA LEU A 29 -7.42 -10.54 -13.92
C LEU A 29 -8.86 -10.19 -13.53
N ALA A 30 -9.50 -11.04 -12.72
CA ALA A 30 -10.87 -10.82 -12.26
C ALA A 30 -10.97 -9.55 -11.39
N VAL A 31 -10.03 -9.33 -10.47
CA VAL A 31 -10.00 -8.14 -9.62
C VAL A 31 -9.74 -6.88 -10.44
N ILE A 32 -8.83 -6.89 -11.42
CA ILE A 32 -8.58 -5.73 -12.28
C ILE A 32 -9.84 -5.38 -13.08
N LYS A 33 -10.52 -6.38 -13.68
CA LYS A 33 -11.78 -6.17 -14.40
C LYS A 33 -12.89 -5.63 -13.48
N TRP A 34 -13.00 -6.18 -12.27
CA TRP A 34 -13.96 -5.71 -11.28
C TRP A 34 -13.71 -4.25 -10.88
N MET A 35 -12.45 -3.88 -10.62
CA MET A 35 -12.05 -2.51 -10.31
C MET A 35 -12.29 -1.52 -11.46
N GLN A 36 -12.22 -1.97 -12.71
CA GLN A 36 -12.53 -1.13 -13.89
C GLN A 36 -14.03 -0.94 -14.12
N ASN A 37 -14.86 -1.88 -13.67
CA ASN A 37 -16.31 -1.85 -13.88
C ASN A 37 -17.06 -0.94 -12.90
N TYR A 38 -16.42 -0.51 -11.81
CA TYR A 38 -17.02 0.32 -10.78
C TYR A 38 -16.10 1.46 -10.35
N ASN A 39 -16.70 2.60 -10.02
CA ASN A 39 -15.97 3.75 -9.49
C ASN A 39 -15.73 3.58 -7.97
N PHE A 40 -14.82 2.68 -7.59
CA PHE A 40 -14.40 2.54 -6.19
C PHE A 40 -13.78 3.85 -5.68
N VAL A 41 -14.31 4.35 -4.55
CA VAL A 41 -13.81 5.58 -3.90
C VAL A 41 -12.84 5.25 -2.76
N LEU A 42 -13.09 4.14 -2.06
CA LEU A 42 -12.28 3.65 -0.94
C LEU A 42 -12.27 2.12 -0.97
N SER A 43 -11.12 1.53 -0.67
CA SER A 43 -10.95 0.08 -0.57
C SER A 43 -9.98 -0.28 0.55
N ALA A 44 -10.05 -1.51 1.01
CA ALA A 44 -9.06 -2.13 1.89
C ALA A 44 -8.96 -3.63 1.55
N ASN A 45 -7.75 -4.17 1.53
CA ASN A 45 -7.47 -5.61 1.51
C ASN A 45 -7.09 -6.05 2.94
N LEU A 46 -7.27 -7.34 3.26
CA LEU A 46 -7.06 -7.87 4.61
C LEU A 46 -5.96 -8.93 4.57
N HIS A 47 -4.99 -8.78 5.47
CA HIS A 47 -3.82 -9.66 5.60
C HIS A 47 -3.69 -10.19 7.03
N GLY A 48 -2.96 -11.30 7.18
CA GLY A 48 -2.52 -11.83 8.47
C GLY A 48 -1.00 -11.82 8.58
N GLY A 49 -0.49 -11.98 9.80
CA GLY A 49 0.96 -12.04 10.09
C GLY A 49 1.49 -10.88 10.92
N ALA A 50 0.81 -9.73 10.92
CA ALA A 50 1.08 -8.59 11.79
C ALA A 50 -0.23 -7.88 12.15
N VAL A 51 -0.18 -6.98 13.14
CA VAL A 51 -1.36 -6.21 13.60
C VAL A 51 -1.10 -4.73 13.42
N VAL A 52 -1.41 -4.25 12.21
CA VAL A 52 -1.13 -2.88 11.77
C VAL A 52 -2.04 -2.51 10.60
N ALA A 53 -2.43 -1.24 10.52
CA ALA A 53 -3.05 -0.69 9.31
C ALA A 53 -1.96 -0.13 8.38
N ASN A 54 -1.66 -0.89 7.32
CA ASN A 54 -0.71 -0.48 6.28
C ASN A 54 -1.35 0.51 5.30
N TYR A 55 -0.62 1.56 4.91
CA TYR A 55 -1.08 2.53 3.92
C TYR A 55 -0.02 2.85 2.86
N PRO A 56 -0.44 3.32 1.66
CA PRO A 56 0.47 3.52 0.54
C PRO A 56 1.56 4.58 0.78
N PHE A 57 2.64 4.56 -0.01
CA PHE A 57 2.97 3.51 -0.98
C PHE A 57 3.71 2.34 -0.36
N ASP A 58 3.61 1.14 -0.97
CA ASP A 58 4.31 -0.08 -0.54
C ASP A 58 5.73 -0.21 -1.10
N LYS A 59 6.10 0.61 -2.09
CA LYS A 59 7.43 0.57 -2.72
C LYS A 59 8.26 1.81 -2.40
N SER A 60 9.46 1.60 -1.88
CA SER A 60 10.44 2.68 -1.71
C SER A 60 10.80 3.32 -3.05
N ARG A 61 10.94 4.65 -3.06
CA ARG A 61 11.47 5.40 -4.23
C ARG A 61 12.96 5.13 -4.43
N ASP A 62 13.68 5.04 -3.31
CA ASP A 62 15.11 4.85 -3.29
C ASP A 62 15.48 3.36 -3.27
N PRO A 63 16.58 2.97 -3.93
CA PRO A 63 17.17 1.66 -3.72
C PRO A 63 17.42 1.42 -2.23
N ARG A 64 17.31 0.17 -1.77
CA ARG A 64 17.63 -0.17 -0.37
C ARG A 64 19.09 0.18 -0.09
N ILE A 65 19.35 1.28 0.61
CA ILE A 65 20.69 1.63 1.06
C ILE A 65 20.92 0.93 2.40
N ARG A 66 21.85 -0.04 2.45
CA ARG A 66 22.23 -0.79 3.66
C ARG A 66 21.06 -1.52 4.34
N GLY A 67 20.16 -2.10 3.56
CA GLY A 67 19.01 -2.87 4.07
C GLY A 67 17.91 -2.04 4.72
N LYS A 68 18.05 -0.71 4.81
CA LYS A 68 16.98 0.17 5.27
C LYS A 68 16.03 0.50 4.13
N THR A 69 14.75 0.38 4.42
CA THR A 69 13.66 0.85 3.58
C THR A 69 13.32 2.29 3.93
N THR A 70 12.80 3.06 2.96
CA THR A 70 12.49 4.47 3.16
C THR A 70 11.00 4.74 2.97
N TYR A 71 10.52 5.71 3.73
CA TYR A 71 9.15 6.18 3.66
C TYR A 71 8.81 6.69 2.25
N ALA A 72 7.70 6.22 1.68
CA ALA A 72 7.24 6.65 0.37
C ALA A 72 5.93 7.42 0.48
N THR A 73 6.04 8.76 0.59
CA THR A 73 4.87 9.66 0.69
C THR A 73 3.97 9.57 -0.54
N THR A 74 2.66 9.66 -0.34
CA THR A 74 1.68 9.91 -1.41
C THR A 74 1.35 11.41 -1.45
N PRO A 75 0.70 11.93 -2.53
CA PRO A 75 0.13 13.27 -2.50
C PRO A 75 -0.95 13.45 -1.42
N ASP A 76 -1.71 12.39 -1.14
CA ASP A 76 -2.83 12.36 -0.19
C ASP A 76 -2.44 11.76 1.17
N ASP A 77 -1.17 11.87 1.57
CA ASP A 77 -0.60 11.17 2.72
C ASP A 77 -1.37 11.43 4.02
N LYS A 78 -1.84 12.68 4.22
CA LYS A 78 -2.66 13.06 5.37
C LYS A 78 -3.98 12.28 5.42
N ILE A 79 -4.61 12.05 4.27
CA ILE A 79 -5.86 11.30 4.17
C ILE A 79 -5.60 9.83 4.45
N PHE A 80 -4.56 9.24 3.86
CA PHE A 80 -4.19 7.84 4.11
C PHE A 80 -3.86 7.57 5.57
N LYS A 81 -3.08 8.43 6.22
CA LYS A 81 -2.85 8.36 7.68
C LYS A 81 -4.14 8.44 8.46
N LYS A 82 -5.06 9.33 8.08
CA LYS A 82 -6.35 9.47 8.76
C LYS A 82 -7.21 8.21 8.61
N LEU A 83 -7.25 7.61 7.43
CA LEU A 83 -7.97 6.36 7.15
C LEU A 83 -7.36 5.20 7.97
N ALA A 84 -6.04 5.04 7.94
CA ALA A 84 -5.33 4.01 8.71
C ALA A 84 -5.57 4.14 10.22
N ARG A 85 -5.46 5.37 10.77
CA ARG A 85 -5.77 5.64 12.19
C ARG A 85 -7.23 5.32 12.52
N THR A 86 -8.16 5.65 11.63
CA THR A 86 -9.59 5.37 11.86
C THR A 86 -9.82 3.88 12.11
N TYR A 87 -9.18 3.00 11.33
CA TYR A 87 -9.25 1.56 11.55
C TYR A 87 -8.49 1.11 12.81
N SER A 88 -7.25 1.58 12.98
CA SER A 88 -6.38 1.19 14.11
C SER A 88 -6.97 1.54 15.49
N TYR A 89 -7.56 2.72 15.62
CA TYR A 89 -8.20 3.18 16.87
C TYR A 89 -9.56 2.53 17.13
N ALA A 90 -10.28 2.11 16.08
CA ALA A 90 -11.51 1.32 16.24
C ALA A 90 -11.21 -0.13 16.65
N HIS A 91 -10.04 -0.66 16.28
CA HIS A 91 -9.58 -1.96 16.73
C HIS A 91 -9.10 -1.91 18.20
N SER A 92 -9.51 -2.89 19.00
CA SER A 92 -9.37 -2.87 20.47
C SER A 92 -7.93 -2.78 20.99
N TRP A 93 -6.94 -3.22 20.19
CA TRP A 93 -5.54 -3.22 20.61
C TRP A 93 -4.52 -2.92 19.49
N MET A 94 -4.96 -2.57 18.27
CA MET A 94 -4.02 -2.29 17.16
C MET A 94 -3.24 -1.00 17.45
N HIS A 95 -3.94 0.06 17.83
CA HIS A 95 -3.35 1.37 18.16
C HIS A 95 -2.34 1.36 19.32
N LYS A 96 -2.31 0.29 20.13
CA LYS A 96 -1.30 0.12 21.20
C LYS A 96 0.11 -0.09 20.64
N GLY A 97 0.19 -0.49 19.37
CA GLY A 97 1.42 -0.54 18.58
C GLY A 97 2.33 -1.73 18.85
N TRP A 98 2.45 -2.21 20.08
CA TRP A 98 3.28 -3.37 20.42
C TRP A 98 2.51 -4.69 20.33
N ASN A 99 2.65 -5.39 19.20
CA ASN A 99 1.83 -6.55 18.86
C ASN A 99 2.65 -7.62 18.17
N CYS A 100 2.49 -8.89 18.58
CA CYS A 100 3.10 -10.04 17.89
C CYS A 100 4.63 -9.97 17.70
N GLY A 101 5.34 -9.19 18.51
CA GLY A 101 6.80 -8.99 18.38
C GLY A 101 7.20 -7.79 17.52
N ASP A 102 6.23 -7.11 16.92
CA ASP A 102 6.41 -5.88 16.14
C ASP A 102 5.98 -4.64 16.93
N PHE A 103 6.53 -3.49 16.53
CA PHE A 103 6.12 -2.18 17.02
C PHE A 103 5.74 -1.25 15.88
N PHE A 104 4.48 -0.81 15.88
CA PHE A 104 3.97 0.20 14.95
C PHE A 104 3.34 1.34 15.74
N ASP A 105 3.93 2.52 15.68
CA ASP A 105 3.38 3.69 16.36
C ASP A 105 1.93 3.96 15.88
N GLU A 106 1.03 4.18 16.84
CA GLU A 106 -0.43 4.30 16.61
C GLU A 106 -1.07 3.12 15.85
N GLY A 107 -0.39 1.96 15.73
CA GLY A 107 -0.87 0.80 14.99
C GLY A 107 -1.00 1.02 13.48
N ILE A 108 -0.26 1.97 12.90
CA ILE A 108 -0.27 2.26 11.46
C ILE A 108 1.16 2.22 10.88
N THR A 109 1.28 1.97 9.58
CA THR A 109 2.59 2.07 8.92
C THR A 109 2.47 2.42 7.45
N ASN A 110 3.47 3.12 6.91
CA ASN A 110 3.64 3.26 5.46
C ASN A 110 4.29 2.00 4.92
N GLY A 111 3.72 1.40 3.88
CA GLY A 111 4.17 0.09 3.40
C GLY A 111 5.64 0.06 3.02
N ALA A 112 6.10 1.07 2.27
CA ALA A 112 7.50 1.19 1.90
C ALA A 112 8.41 1.33 3.11
N SER A 113 7.99 2.04 4.16
CA SER A 113 8.76 2.17 5.40
C SER A 113 8.87 0.85 6.16
N TRP A 114 7.81 0.02 6.15
CA TRP A 114 7.82 -1.29 6.80
C TRP A 114 8.68 -2.29 6.02
N TYR A 115 8.33 -2.55 4.75
CA TYR A 115 9.16 -3.30 3.81
C TYR A 115 8.81 -2.94 2.36
N SER A 116 9.81 -2.67 1.54
CA SER A 116 9.57 -2.29 0.14
C SER A 116 9.16 -3.48 -0.71
N LEU A 117 7.94 -3.46 -1.25
CA LEU A 117 7.37 -4.43 -2.20
C LEU A 117 7.30 -3.89 -3.63
N SER A 118 7.54 -4.75 -4.63
CA SER A 118 7.54 -4.34 -6.04
C SER A 118 6.16 -4.36 -6.70
N LYS A 119 5.17 -4.92 -6.01
CA LYS A 119 3.78 -5.17 -6.44
C LYS A 119 2.88 -5.02 -5.20
N GLY A 120 1.61 -4.66 -5.39
CA GLY A 120 0.62 -4.74 -4.33
C GLY A 120 0.20 -6.19 -4.09
N GLU A 121 -0.36 -6.46 -2.92
CA GLU A 121 -1.10 -7.69 -2.62
C GLU A 121 -2.61 -7.47 -2.70
#